data_AF-A0A328A917-F1
#
_entry.id   AF-A0A328A917-F1
#
_cell.length_a   1.000
_cell.length_b   1.000
_cell.length_c   1.000
_cell.angle_alpha   90.00
_cell.angle_beta   90.00
_cell.angle_gamma   90.00
#
_symmetry.space_group_name_H-M   'P 1'
#
loop_
_entity.id
_entity.type
_entity.pdbx_description
1 polymer ?
#
loop_
_entity_poly.entity_id
_entity_poly.type
_entity_poly.pdbx_seq_one_letter_code
_entity_poly.pdbx_strand_id
1 'polypeptide(L)' 'MDPLTVARYGLMAASQRFDASAARTARMGDQSSDIDYAAEAVEQIEAKHQFSANLGTIKVADEMWRSLMDIQTR' A
#
# COMPACT_ATOMS: atom_id res chain seq x y z
N MET A 1 20.74 1.65 -1.07
CA MET A 1 19.29 1.54 -0.90
C MET A 1 19.00 0.19 -0.27
N ASP A 2 18.25 0.17 0.82
CA ASP A 2 17.70 -1.08 1.39
C ASP A 2 16.29 -1.31 0.80
N PRO A 3 16.01 -2.46 0.14
CA PRO A 3 14.69 -2.74 -0.41
C PRO A 3 13.59 -2.83 0.65
N LEU A 4 13.91 -3.23 1.90
CA LEU A 4 12.93 -3.30 2.98
C LEU A 4 12.48 -1.89 3.43
N THR A 5 13.42 -0.95 3.54
CA THR A 5 13.14 0.48 3.78
C THR A 5 12.33 1.10 2.65
N VAL A 6 12.65 0.81 1.38
CA VAL A 6 11.88 1.29 0.23
C VAL A 6 10.45 0.73 0.24
N ALA A 7 10.29 -0.58 0.48
CA ALA A 7 8.97 -1.21 0.55
C ALA A 7 8.12 -0.66 1.71
N ARG A 8 8.72 -0.43 2.89
CA ARG A 8 8.05 0.21 4.03
C ARG A 8 7.58 1.62 3.71
N TYR A 9 8.42 2.43 3.05
CA TYR A 9 8.05 3.79 2.63
C TYR A 9 6.92 3.78 1.59
N GLY A 10 7.00 2.89 0.60
CA GLY A 10 5.95 2.67 -0.40
C GLY A 10 4.62 2.21 0.22
N LEU A 11 4.67 1.37 1.26
CA LEU A 11 3.50 0.93 2.02
C LEU A 11 2.79 2.12 2.69
N MET A 12 3.55 2.98 3.39
CA MET A 12 3.00 4.15 4.07
C MET A 12 2.42 5.17 3.08
N ALA A 13 3.10 5.41 1.95
CA ALA A 13 2.61 6.30 0.90
C ALA A 13 1.33 5.75 0.22
N ALA A 14 1.21 4.43 0.04
CA ALA A 14 0.01 3.79 -0.49
C ALA A 14 -1.18 3.92 0.48
N SER A 15 -0.97 3.71 1.79
CA SER A 15 -2.01 3.96 2.81
C SER A 15 -2.48 5.41 2.81
N GLN A 16 -1.55 6.38 2.82
CA GLN A 16 -1.89 7.81 2.80
C GLN A 16 -2.72 8.22 1.58
N ARG A 17 -2.42 7.66 0.39
CA ARG A 17 -3.23 7.86 -0.82
C ARG A 17 -4.63 7.26 -0.70
N PHE A 18 -4.73 6.02 -0.22
CA PHE A 18 -6.01 5.36 0.00
C PHE A 18 -6.90 6.15 0.96
N ASP A 19 -6.36 6.57 2.11
CA ASP A 19 -7.08 7.37 3.11
C ASP A 19 -7.50 8.74 2.55
N ALA A 20 -6.65 9.39 1.76
CA ALA A 20 -6.97 10.66 1.11
C ALA A 20 -8.11 10.53 0.09
N SER A 21 -8.09 9.50 -0.75
CA SER A 21 -9.16 9.22 -1.72
C SER A 21 -10.47 8.80 -1.05
N ALA A 22 -10.41 7.93 -0.04
CA ALA A 22 -11.58 7.55 0.75
C ALA A 22 -12.23 8.78 1.42
N ALA A 23 -11.42 9.70 1.94
CA ALA A 23 -11.90 10.97 2.49
C ALA A 23 -12.48 11.93 1.43
N ARG A 24 -12.05 11.88 0.16
CA ARG A 24 -12.69 12.64 -0.93
C ARG A 24 -14.01 12.00 -1.35
N THR A 25 -14.04 10.68 -1.55
CA THR A 25 -15.25 9.89 -1.81
C THR A 25 -16.33 10.11 -0.74
N ALA A 26 -15.95 10.19 0.54
CA ALA A 26 -16.86 10.46 1.65
C ALA A 26 -17.47 11.88 1.63
N ARG A 27 -16.84 12.84 0.94
CA ARG A 27 -17.34 14.22 0.78
C ARG A 27 -18.23 14.44 -0.44
N MET A 28 -18.27 13.48 -1.37
CA MET A 28 -19.10 13.51 -2.60
C MET A 28 -20.63 13.59 -2.34
N GLY A 29 -21.08 13.48 -1.09
CA GLY A 29 -22.45 13.81 -0.69
C GLY A 29 -22.75 15.31 -0.61
N ASP A 30 -21.73 16.17 -0.70
CA ASP A 30 -21.88 17.63 -0.80
C ASP A 30 -22.17 18.03 -2.26
N GLN A 31 -23.32 18.65 -2.50
CA GLN A 31 -23.78 19.07 -3.83
C GLN A 31 -22.90 20.16 -4.49
N SER A 32 -21.97 20.76 -3.73
CA SER A 32 -20.97 21.69 -4.27
C SER A 32 -19.69 21.00 -4.78
N SER A 33 -19.54 19.69 -4.56
CA SER A 33 -18.32 18.94 -4.86
C SER A 33 -18.40 18.12 -6.16
N ASP A 34 -17.80 18.65 -7.22
CA ASP A 34 -17.62 17.95 -8.50
C ASP A 34 -16.48 16.92 -8.39
N ILE A 35 -16.79 15.78 -7.77
CA ILE A 35 -15.85 14.67 -7.51
C ILE A 35 -16.21 13.48 -8.41
N ASP A 36 -15.27 13.06 -9.25
CA ASP A 36 -15.44 11.87 -10.09
C ASP A 36 -15.24 10.57 -9.28
N TYR A 37 -16.37 9.94 -8.93
CA TYR A 37 -16.43 8.61 -8.31
C TYR A 37 -15.62 7.54 -9.06
N ALA A 38 -15.50 7.61 -10.39
CA ALA A 38 -14.75 6.63 -11.17
C ALA A 38 -13.24 6.82 -10.99
N ALA A 39 -12.74 8.07 -11.05
CA ALA A 39 -11.35 8.39 -10.78
C ALA A 39 -10.93 8.01 -9.33
N GLU A 40 -11.75 8.34 -8.33
CA GLU A 40 -11.48 8.00 -6.92
C GLU A 40 -11.48 6.47 -6.69
N ALA A 41 -12.39 5.74 -7.33
CA ALA A 41 -12.41 4.28 -7.27
C ALA A 41 -11.14 3.65 -7.89
N VAL A 42 -10.64 4.22 -9.00
CA VAL A 42 -9.36 3.79 -9.61
C VAL A 42 -8.18 4.11 -8.67
N GLU A 43 -8.10 5.29 -8.07
CA GLU A 43 -7.03 5.65 -7.12
C GLU A 43 -6.99 4.69 -5.91
N GLN A 44 -8.15 4.30 -5.38
CA GLN A 44 -8.25 3.30 -4.30
C GLN A 44 -7.80 1.90 -4.74
N ILE A 45 -8.11 1.49 -5.97
CA ILE A 45 -7.65 0.22 -6.55
C ILE A 45 -6.13 0.25 -6.75
N GLU A 46 -5.58 1.32 -7.32
CA GLU A 46 -4.13 1.48 -7.49
C GLU A 46 -3.37 1.50 -6.17
N ALA A 47 -3.86 2.26 -5.17
CA ALA A 47 -3.28 2.31 -3.84
C ALA A 47 -3.28 0.92 -3.16
N LYS A 48 -4.37 0.15 -3.30
CA LYS A 48 -4.46 -1.24 -2.82
C LYS A 48 -3.46 -2.17 -3.52
N HIS A 49 -3.24 -2.01 -4.82
CA HIS A 49 -2.21 -2.77 -5.55
C HIS A 49 -0.79 -2.37 -5.15
N GLN A 50 -0.51 -1.07 -5.00
CA GLN A 50 0.77 -0.55 -4.52
C GLN A 50 1.09 -1.05 -3.10
N PHE A 51 0.11 -1.03 -2.19
CA PHE A 51 0.24 -1.60 -0.84
C PHE A 51 0.55 -3.11 -0.90
N SER A 52 -0.20 -3.85 -1.72
CA SER A 52 -0.06 -5.31 -1.84
C SER A 52 1.29 -5.73 -2.44
N ALA A 53 1.81 -4.98 -3.42
CA ALA A 53 3.13 -5.20 -4.01
C ALA A 53 4.26 -4.98 -2.98
N ASN A 54 4.23 -3.84 -2.26
CA ASN A 54 5.20 -3.54 -1.20
C ASN A 54 5.16 -4.59 -0.06
N LEU A 55 3.96 -5.02 0.34
CA LEU A 55 3.79 -6.10 1.31
C LEU A 55 4.38 -7.44 0.82
N GLY A 56 4.28 -7.73 -0.48
CA GLY A 56 4.92 -8.89 -1.10
C GLY A 56 6.45 -8.87 -0.93
N THR A 57 7.09 -7.74 -1.22
CA THR A 57 8.55 -7.56 -1.00
C THR A 57 8.95 -7.76 0.46
N ILE A 58 8.15 -7.25 1.40
CA ILE A 58 8.39 -7.41 2.85
C ILE A 58 8.30 -8.89 3.25
N LYS A 59 7.31 -9.65 2.75
CA LYS A 59 7.16 -11.09 3.03
C LYS A 59 8.33 -11.92 2.50
N VAL A 60 8.76 -11.69 1.26
CA VAL A 60 9.90 -12.42 0.69
C VAL A 60 11.19 -12.15 1.49
N ALA A 61 11.39 -10.93 1.98
CA ALA A 61 12.53 -10.62 2.84
C ALA A 61 12.48 -11.35 4.20
N ASP A 62 11.30 -11.50 4.80
CA ASP A 62 11.07 -12.26 6.04
C ASP A 62 11.27 -13.77 5.83
N GLU A 63 10.74 -14.33 4.74
CA GLU A 63 10.91 -15.73 4.34
C GLU A 63 12.39 -16.08 4.08
N MET A 64 13.15 -15.18 3.44
CA MET A 64 14.60 -15.32 3.28
C MET A 64 15.32 -15.31 4.64
N TRP A 65 14.97 -14.40 5.55
CA TRP A 65 15.58 -14.32 6.87
C TRP A 65 15.31 -15.56 7.72
N ARG A 66 14.07 -16.07 7.66
CA ARG A 66 13.66 -17.31 8.32
C ARG A 66 14.41 -18.53 7.78
N SER A 67 14.56 -18.63 6.46
CA SER A 67 15.33 -19.71 5.81
C SER A 67 16.79 -19.76 6.31
N LEU A 68 17.43 -18.61 6.50
CA LEU A 68 18.79 -18.53 7.07
C LEU A 68 18.84 -19.02 8.53
N MET A 69 17.84 -18.70 9.34
CA MET A 69 17.75 -19.17 10.73
C MET A 69 17.48 -20.68 10.84
N ASP A 70 16.64 -21.24 9.96
CA ASP A 70 16.37 -22.69 9.86
C ASP A 70 17.63 -23.48 9.43
N ILE A 71 18.53 -22.87 8.64
CA ILE A 71 19.82 -23.46 8.27
C ILE A 71 20.81 -23.39 9.44
N GLN A 72 20.85 -22.28 10.20
CA GLN A 72 21.78 -22.09 11.32
C GLN A 72 21.41 -22.92 12.57
N THR A 73 20.16 -23.36 12.70
CA THR A 73 19.64 -24.12 13.85
C THR A 73 19.64 -25.64 13.65
N ARG A 74 20.35 -26.14 12.62
CA ARG A 74 20.57 -27.56 12.31
C ARG A 74 22.03 -27.97 12.47
#